data_AF-A0AA38G379-F1
#
_entry.id   AF-A0AA38G379-F1
#
_cell.length_a   1.000
_cell.length_b   1.000
_cell.length_c   1.000
_cell.angle_alpha   90.00
_cell.angle_beta   90.00
_cell.angle_gamma   90.00
#
_symmetry.space_group_name_H-M   'P 1'
#
loop_
_entity.id
_entity.type
_entity.pdbx_description
1 polymer ?
#
loop_
_entity_poly.entity_id
_entity_poly.type
_entity_poly.pdbx_seq_one_letter_code
_entity_poly.pdbx_strand_id
1 'polypeptide(L)' 'CPPQELEALLRFKASMNQSDAELKSWEGNDCCVWRGVRCDEIQMGGHVTKLDLSGLGLST' A
#
# COMPACT_ATOMS: atom_id res chain seq x y z
N CYS A 1 5.74 1.04 8.96
CA CYS A 1 6.46 0.77 7.70
C CYS A 1 7.78 1.53 7.62
N PRO A 2 8.83 0.90 7.06
CA PRO A 2 10.06 1.57 6.69
C PRO A 2 9.82 2.75 5.73
N PRO A 3 10.56 3.87 5.86
CA PRO A 3 10.37 5.04 4.99
C PRO A 3 10.50 4.73 3.49
N GLN A 4 11.42 3.83 3.12
CA GLN A 4 11.64 3.42 1.74
C GLN A 4 10.42 2.68 1.14
N GLU A 5 9.77 1.84 1.94
CA GLU A 5 8.58 1.10 1.50
C GLU A 5 7.37 2.03 1.40
N LEU A 6 7.22 2.94 2.36
CA LEU A 6 6.19 3.96 2.31
C LEU A 6 6.31 4.80 1.03
N GLU A 7 7.52 5.26 0.70
CA GLU A 7 7.76 6.03 -0.53
C GLU A 7 7.44 5.21 -1.79
N ALA A 8 7.87 3.95 -1.85
CA ALA A 8 7.60 3.07 -2.97
C ALA A 8 6.09 2.85 -3.17
N LEU A 9 5.33 2.64 -2.10
CA LEU A 9 3.88 2.47 -2.17
C LEU A 9 3.15 3.75 -2.58
N LEU A 10 3.61 4.93 -2.13
CA LEU A 10 3.03 6.21 -2.55
C LEU A 10 3.29 6.48 -4.03
N ARG A 11 4.49 6.18 -4.54
CA ARG A 11 4.80 6.25 -5.98
C ARG A 11 3.94 5.27 -6.78
N PHE A 12 3.77 4.05 -6.28
CA PHE A 12 2.88 3.05 -6.88
C PHE A 12 1.43 3.54 -6.92
N LYS A 13 0.92 4.10 -5.82
CA LYS A 13 -0.40 4.75 -5.76
C LYS A 13 -0.55 5.87 -6.78
N ALA A 14 0.47 6.73 -6.95
CA ALA A 14 0.43 7.81 -7.92
C ALA A 14 0.47 7.34 -9.39
N SER A 15 1.00 6.14 -9.65
CA SER A 15 1.01 5.53 -10.99
C SER A 15 -0.33 4.90 -11.39
N MET A 16 -1.23 4.67 -10.43
CA MET A 16 -2.58 4.17 -10.67
C MET A 16 -3.53 5.35 -10.83
N ASN A 17 -4.42 5.28 -11.82
CA ASN A 17 -5.32 6.38 -12.16
C ASN A 17 -6.19 6.72 -10.93
N GLN A 18 -6.20 8.00 -10.55
CA GLN A 18 -6.67 8.55 -9.25
C GLN A 18 -8.14 8.21 -8.86
N SER A 19 -8.88 7.52 -9.73
CA SER A 19 -10.28 7.16 -9.56
C SER A 19 -10.52 5.83 -8.85
N ASP A 20 -9.49 5.02 -8.59
CA ASP A 20 -9.68 3.74 -7.90
C ASP A 20 -10.00 3.96 -6.43
N ALA A 21 -11.31 3.94 -6.14
CA ALA A 21 -11.92 4.20 -4.84
C ALA A 21 -11.33 3.36 -3.68
N GLU A 22 -10.62 2.29 -4.01
CA GLU A 22 -10.03 1.36 -3.06
C GLU A 22 -8.67 1.81 -2.49
N LEU A 23 -7.92 2.67 -3.20
CA LEU A 23 -6.65 3.26 -2.72
C LEU A 23 -6.85 4.47 -1.79
N LYS A 24 -8.10 4.82 -1.48
CA LYS A 24 -8.44 5.84 -0.47
C LYS A 24 -7.91 5.48 0.92
N SER A 25 -7.76 4.20 1.22
CA SER A 25 -7.23 3.75 2.51
C SER A 25 -5.72 3.91 2.68
N TRP A 26 -5.00 4.22 1.58
CA TRP A 26 -3.55 4.36 1.57
C TRP A 26 -3.15 5.78 1.97
N GLU A 27 -3.34 6.12 3.24
CA GLU A 27 -3.07 7.43 3.82
C GLU A 27 -2.33 7.31 5.16
N GLY A 28 -1.48 8.29 5.49
CA GLY A 28 -0.66 8.29 6.71
C GLY A 28 0.69 7.56 6.58
N ASN A 29 1.36 7.32 7.71
CA ASN A 29 2.71 6.73 7.76
C ASN A 29 2.73 5.23 8.11
N ASP A 30 1.60 4.68 8.58
CA ASP A 30 1.51 3.29 8.95
C ASP A 30 0.91 2.46 7.82
N CYS A 31 1.74 2.12 6.83
CA CYS A 31 1.25 1.42 5.64
C CYS A 31 0.74 0.00 5.92
N CYS A 32 1.06 -0.60 7.07
CA CYS A 32 0.59 -1.94 7.44
C CYS A 32 -0.91 -1.98 7.74
N VAL A 33 -1.53 -0.82 7.99
CA VAL A 33 -2.99 -0.71 8.22
C VAL A 33 -3.76 -0.40 6.93
N TRP A 34 -3.05 -0.16 5.82
CA TRP A 34 -3.67 0.12 4.54
C TRP A 34 -4.36 -1.12 3.98
N ARG A 35 -5.51 -0.94 3.33
CA ARG A 35 -6.23 -2.06 2.73
C ARG A 35 -5.35 -2.72 1.67
N GLY A 36 -5.26 -4.05 1.73
CA GLY A 36 -4.48 -4.84 0.79
C GLY A 36 -2.98 -4.90 1.10
N VAL A 37 -2.47 -4.14 2.08
CA VAL A 37 -1.08 -4.22 2.50
C VAL A 37 -0.94 -5.22 3.65
N ARG A 38 0.02 -6.13 3.56
CA ARG A 38 0.41 -7.02 4.65
C ARG A 38 1.89 -6.80 4.96
N CYS A 39 2.18 -6.61 6.24
CA CYS A 39 3.53 -6.55 6.75
C CYS A 39 3.91 -7.83 7.50
N ASP A 40 5.20 -8.12 7.59
CA ASP A 40 5.69 -9.07 8.58
C ASP A 40 5.61 -8.45 9.99
N GLU A 41 5.34 -9.28 10.99
CA GLU A 41 5.20 -8.84 12.39
C GLU A 41 6.52 -8.97 13.17
N ILE A 42 7.61 -9.38 12.50
CA ILE A 42 8.82 -9.88 13.17
C ILE A 42 9.81 -8.75 13.48
N GLN A 43 9.76 -7.61 12.78
CA GLN A 43 10.66 -6.47 13.01
C GLN A 43 9.90 -5.21 13.41
N MET A 44 10.47 -4.40 14.32
CA MET A 44 9.91 -3.09 14.69
C MET A 44 9.74 -2.23 13.44
N GLY A 45 8.50 -2.05 13.00
CA GLY A 45 8.15 -1.24 11.84
C GLY A 45 7.56 -2.01 10.65
N GLY A 46 7.60 -3.35 10.65
CA GLY A 46 6.96 -4.28 9.69
C GLY A 46 7.29 -4.02 8.22
N HIS A 47 7.98 -4.95 7.58
CA HIS A 47 8.25 -4.93 6.14
C HIS A 47 7.04 -5.41 5.37
N VAL A 48 6.66 -4.70 4.32
CA VAL A 48 5.58 -5.10 3.42
C VAL A 48 5.96 -6.38 2.70
N THR A 49 5.26 -7.46 2.99
CA THR A 49 5.49 -8.79 2.40
C THR A 49 4.47 -9.14 1.33
N LYS A 50 3.30 -8.48 1.31
CA LYS A 50 2.27 -8.70 0.29
C LYS A 50 1.46 -7.45 0.02
N LEU A 51 1.19 -7.22 -1.27
CA LEU A 51 0.20 -6.28 -1.76
C LEU A 51 -0.91 -7.04 -2.48
N ASP A 52 -2.12 -6.90 -1.98
CA ASP A 52 -3.34 -7.41 -2.61
C ASP A 52 -4.03 -6.26 -3.33
N LEU A 53 -3.97 -6.34 -4.66
CA LEU A 53 -4.54 -5.36 -5.59
C LEU A 53 -5.83 -5.88 -6.23
N SER A 54 -6.30 -7.05 -5.78
CA SER A 54 -7.51 -7.69 -6.31
C SER A 54 -8.72 -6.83 -5.94
N GLY A 55 -9.54 -6.50 -6.93
CA GLY A 55 -10.71 -5.62 -6.74
C GLY A 55 -10.46 -4.16 -7.12
N LEU A 56 -9.18 -3.73 -7.27
CA LEU A 56 -8.80 -2.33 -7.49
C LEU A 56 -9.24 -1.77 -8.85
N GLY A 57 -10.07 -2.47 -9.62
CA GLY A 57 -10.61 -1.94 -10.88
C GLY A 57 -9.55 -1.57 -11.91
N LEU A 58 -8.32 -2.12 -11.79
CA LEU A 58 -7.22 -1.91 -12.72
C LEU A 58 -7.61 -2.44 -14.10
N SER A 59 -8.32 -1.61 -14.86
CA SER A 59 -8.58 -1.84 -16.27
C SER A 59 -7.25 -1.72 -16.99
N THR A 60 -6.73 -2.87 -17.40
CA THR A 60 -5.67 -2.98 -18.40
C THR A 60 -6.05 -2.30 -19.70
#